data_AF-D4AQ33-F1
#
_entry.id   AF-D4AQ33-F1
#
_cell.length_a   1.000
_cell.length_b   1.000
_cell.length_c   1.000
_cell.angle_alpha   90.00
_cell.angle_beta   90.00
_cell.angle_gamma   90.00
#
_symmetry.space_group_name_H-M   'P 1'
#
loop_
_entity.id
_entity.type
_entity.pdbx_description
1 polymer ?
#
loop_
_entity_poly.entity_id
_entity_poly.type
_entity_poly.pdbx_seq_one_letter_code
_entity_poly.pdbx_strand_id
1 'polypeptide(L)'
;MQPGHEAAGGLAGFEYQGSYIYKPAKKSNDTNGTSNKRRKVNHASSSQSSGSRISPFVPLLNGYETKESVKLRYGLFQDLWTQREHTIQSILREVDSEVLKNIAAFIEESSTVTCNGRIPTGMISVGSNISSTGGLLERLRKELQSSGNACLVTLDSGDTSNIKNALKTIIKLAITSMEDIDSYRDSLTSKTGLKLLPYDLDLMLACVRRNGVKKVVIAFRDSEAFDSSVLSDLITLLS
;
A
#
# COMPACT_ATOMS: atom_id res chain seq x y z
N MET A 1 -8.10 -64.16 7.18
CA MET A 1 -7.76 -62.96 7.96
C MET A 1 -6.98 -62.03 7.04
N GLN A 2 -7.45 -60.79 6.88
CA GLN A 2 -6.76 -59.64 6.23
C GLN A 2 -5.35 -59.40 6.83
N PRO A 3 -4.51 -58.44 6.33
CA PRO A 3 -4.65 -57.47 5.21
C PRO A 3 -3.43 -57.57 4.24
N GLY A 4 -3.24 -56.88 3.10
CA GLY A 4 -3.44 -55.48 2.71
C GLY A 4 -2.06 -54.84 2.43
N HIS A 5 -1.86 -54.27 1.24
CA HIS A 5 -0.93 -53.15 1.01
C HIS A 5 -1.19 -52.54 -0.37
N GLU A 6 -2.13 -51.58 -0.40
CA GLU A 6 -2.20 -50.60 -1.47
C GLU A 6 -0.96 -49.70 -1.43
N ALA A 7 -0.33 -49.51 -2.58
CA ALA A 7 0.70 -48.52 -2.78
C ALA A 7 0.05 -47.13 -2.92
N ALA A 8 0.02 -46.36 -1.82
CA ALA A 8 -0.39 -44.96 -1.84
C ALA A 8 0.82 -44.04 -2.07
N GLY A 9 0.65 -43.05 -2.96
CA GLY A 9 1.48 -41.83 -2.94
C GLY A 9 2.09 -41.37 -4.26
N GLY A 10 1.41 -41.56 -5.40
CA GLY A 10 1.71 -40.80 -6.61
C GLY A 10 1.26 -39.34 -6.47
N LEU A 11 1.97 -38.41 -7.13
CA LEU A 11 1.70 -36.96 -7.25
C LEU A 11 0.33 -36.59 -7.88
N ALA A 12 -0.65 -37.49 -7.85
CA ALA A 12 -2.00 -37.26 -8.30
C ALA A 12 -2.77 -36.48 -7.23
N GLY A 13 -2.88 -35.16 -7.41
CA GLY A 13 -3.63 -34.30 -6.48
C GLY A 13 -3.41 -32.79 -6.68
N PHE A 14 -2.38 -32.42 -7.45
CA PHE A 14 -2.04 -31.03 -7.77
C PHE A 14 -2.27 -30.71 -9.26
N GLU A 15 -3.28 -31.32 -9.90
CA GLU A 15 -3.59 -31.03 -11.31
C GLU A 15 -4.72 -30.00 -11.47
N TYR A 16 -5.47 -29.71 -10.40
CA TYR A 16 -6.63 -28.80 -10.42
C TYR A 16 -6.43 -27.48 -9.67
N GLN A 17 -5.27 -27.25 -9.05
CA GLN A 17 -5.06 -26.07 -8.21
C GLN A 17 -4.36 -24.96 -9.00
N GLY A 18 -4.99 -23.79 -9.08
CA GLY A 18 -4.51 -22.65 -9.88
C GLY A 18 -3.29 -21.92 -9.31
N SER A 19 -2.85 -22.25 -8.10
CA SER A 19 -1.58 -21.74 -7.54
C SER A 19 -1.02 -22.65 -6.46
N TYR A 20 0.31 -22.66 -6.34
CA TYR A 20 1.05 -23.44 -5.35
C TYR A 20 1.99 -22.53 -4.57
N ILE A 21 1.91 -22.58 -3.24
CA ILE A 21 2.82 -21.86 -2.36
C ILE A 21 3.87 -22.84 -1.84
N TYR A 22 5.08 -22.74 -2.36
CA TYR A 22 6.20 -23.50 -1.82
C TYR A 22 6.75 -22.83 -0.56
N LYS A 23 6.68 -23.54 0.57
CA LYS A 23 7.34 -23.14 1.81
C LYS A 23 8.63 -23.96 1.95
N PRO A 24 9.82 -23.37 1.80
CA PRO A 24 11.07 -24.11 1.95
C PRO A 24 11.17 -24.71 3.36
N ALA A 25 11.53 -25.99 3.44
CA ALA A 25 11.68 -26.69 4.71
C ALA A 25 12.79 -26.02 5.54
N LYS A 26 12.43 -25.54 6.74
CA LYS A 26 13.42 -25.05 7.71
C LYS A 26 14.26 -26.25 8.14
N LYS A 27 15.59 -26.18 7.99
CA LYS A 27 16.50 -27.19 8.55
C LYS A 27 16.39 -27.13 10.08
N SER A 28 15.56 -27.98 10.68
CA SER A 28 15.68 -28.30 12.10
C SER A 28 16.90 -29.21 12.27
N ASN A 29 17.81 -28.82 13.16
CA ASN A 29 18.88 -29.68 13.65
C ASN A 29 18.33 -30.67 14.69
N ASP A 30 17.28 -31.41 14.34
CA ASP A 30 16.80 -32.50 15.18
C ASP A 30 17.24 -33.82 14.57
N THR A 31 18.29 -34.36 15.18
CA THR A 31 18.62 -35.78 15.13
C THR A 31 17.43 -36.57 15.65
N ASN A 32 16.55 -37.05 14.76
CA ASN A 32 15.99 -38.40 14.76
C ASN A 32 14.90 -38.57 13.69
N GLY A 33 15.16 -39.51 12.76
CA GLY A 33 14.13 -40.34 12.12
C GLY A 33 13.29 -39.73 11.00
N THR A 34 13.77 -39.82 9.76
CA THR A 34 13.23 -40.72 8.70
C THR A 34 13.79 -40.27 7.34
N SER A 35 14.32 -41.23 6.60
CA SER A 35 15.17 -41.08 5.43
C SER A 35 14.47 -40.47 4.21
N ASN A 36 14.88 -39.27 3.81
CA ASN A 36 14.76 -38.84 2.42
C ASN A 36 16.07 -39.17 1.70
N LYS A 37 16.09 -40.31 0.99
CA LYS A 37 17.19 -40.67 0.07
C LYS A 37 17.24 -39.64 -1.06
N ARG A 38 17.98 -38.55 -0.87
CA ARG A 38 18.53 -37.76 -1.98
C ARG A 38 19.73 -38.52 -2.54
N ARG A 39 19.72 -38.73 -3.85
CA ARG A 39 20.87 -39.25 -4.60
C ARG A 39 22.07 -38.31 -4.35
N LYS A 40 23.13 -38.86 -3.77
CA LYS A 40 24.38 -38.16 -3.47
C LYS A 40 25.10 -37.88 -4.78
N VAL A 41 25.08 -36.61 -5.21
CA VAL A 41 26.00 -36.12 -6.24
C VAL A 41 27.17 -35.51 -5.48
N ASN A 42 28.35 -36.11 -5.61
CA ASN A 42 29.55 -35.67 -4.92
C ASN A 42 30.01 -34.35 -5.56
N HIS A 43 29.86 -33.23 -4.83
CA HIS A 43 30.76 -32.10 -4.97
C HIS A 43 31.35 -31.78 -3.59
N ALA A 44 32.66 -31.61 -3.58
CA ALA A 44 33.53 -31.62 -2.42
C ALA A 44 33.15 -30.58 -1.35
N SER A 45 33.29 -31.02 -0.10
CA SER A 45 33.43 -30.23 1.14
C SER A 45 34.53 -29.16 0.98
N SER A 46 34.44 -27.94 1.51
CA SER A 46 34.08 -27.48 2.86
C SER A 46 34.04 -25.93 2.79
N SER A 47 33.33 -25.16 3.61
CA SER A 47 33.49 -25.05 5.07
C SER A 47 32.46 -24.03 5.61
N GLN A 48 32.20 -24.17 6.91
CA GLN A 48 31.21 -23.48 7.74
C GLN A 48 31.41 -21.96 7.81
N SER A 49 30.30 -21.20 7.91
CA SER A 49 30.21 -20.01 8.77
C SER A 49 28.76 -19.51 8.87
N SER A 50 28.21 -19.59 10.08
CA SER A 50 27.36 -18.57 10.73
C SER A 50 26.66 -17.55 9.82
N GLY A 51 25.32 -17.62 9.75
CA GLY A 51 24.37 -16.49 9.69
C GLY A 51 24.66 -15.24 8.84
N SER A 52 25.58 -15.30 7.88
CA SER A 52 25.93 -14.15 7.05
C SER A 52 24.83 -13.98 6.03
N ARG A 53 24.19 -12.80 6.03
CA ARG A 53 23.33 -12.36 4.92
C ARG A 53 24.04 -12.70 3.61
N ILE A 54 23.45 -13.59 2.82
CA ILE A 54 23.98 -13.95 1.51
C ILE A 54 23.96 -12.66 0.69
N SER A 55 25.14 -12.15 0.32
CA SER A 55 25.19 -11.00 -0.60
C SER A 55 24.59 -11.45 -1.93
N PRO A 56 23.70 -10.65 -2.54
CA PRO A 56 23.11 -10.99 -3.83
C PRO A 56 24.13 -10.94 -4.97
N PHE A 57 25.32 -10.39 -4.75
CA PHE A 57 26.39 -10.34 -5.73
C PHE A 57 27.16 -11.66 -5.77
N VAL A 58 27.32 -12.20 -6.99
CA VAL A 58 28.17 -13.37 -7.25
C VAL A 58 29.63 -12.95 -7.32
N PRO A 59 30.59 -13.76 -6.83
CA PRO A 59 32.02 -13.51 -7.00
C PRO A 59 32.41 -13.40 -8.48
N LEU A 60 33.15 -12.35 -8.81
CA LEU A 60 33.73 -12.12 -10.14
C LEU A 60 35.01 -12.92 -10.34
N LEU A 61 35.62 -12.77 -11.52
CA LEU A 61 36.88 -13.42 -11.90
C LEU A 61 36.79 -14.95 -11.74
N ASN A 62 35.75 -15.59 -12.27
CA ASN A 62 35.53 -17.04 -12.15
C ASN A 62 35.56 -17.57 -10.70
N GLY A 63 35.21 -16.73 -9.71
CA GLY A 63 35.24 -17.12 -8.30
C GLY A 63 36.52 -16.76 -7.55
N TYR A 64 37.49 -16.10 -8.19
CA TYR A 64 38.71 -15.64 -7.53
C TYR A 64 38.53 -14.33 -6.74
N GLU A 65 37.41 -13.61 -6.91
CA GLU A 65 37.06 -12.46 -6.06
C GLU A 65 36.83 -12.93 -4.60
N THR A 66 37.54 -12.32 -3.64
CA THR A 66 37.39 -12.65 -2.22
C THR A 66 36.02 -12.24 -1.69
N LYS A 67 35.52 -12.92 -0.65
CA LYS A 67 34.19 -12.63 -0.06
C LYS A 67 34.11 -11.21 0.48
N GLU A 68 35.21 -10.68 1.00
CA GLU A 68 35.36 -9.31 1.47
C GLU A 68 35.17 -8.32 0.32
N SER A 69 35.80 -8.57 -0.82
CA SER A 69 35.65 -7.76 -2.04
C SER A 69 34.22 -7.78 -2.58
N VAL A 70 33.56 -8.94 -2.62
CA VAL A 70 32.14 -9.06 -3.01
C VAL A 70 31.24 -8.21 -2.10
N LYS A 71 31.46 -8.31 -0.78
CA LYS A 71 30.70 -7.54 0.21
C LYS A 71 30.95 -6.04 0.06
N LEU A 72 32.21 -5.63 -0.16
CA LEU A 72 32.58 -4.23 -0.37
C LEU A 72 31.92 -3.68 -1.63
N ARG A 73 31.97 -4.42 -2.75
CA ARG A 73 31.33 -4.04 -4.01
C ARG A 73 29.82 -3.90 -3.87
N TYR A 74 29.18 -4.80 -3.11
CA TYR A 74 27.76 -4.70 -2.83
C TYR A 74 27.42 -3.50 -1.95
N GLY A 75 28.19 -3.26 -0.88
CA GLY A 75 28.02 -2.07 -0.03
C GLY A 75 28.18 -0.77 -0.83
N LEU A 76 29.24 -0.67 -1.63
CA LEU A 76 29.48 0.48 -2.50
C LEU A 76 28.34 0.68 -3.51
N PHE A 77 27.82 -0.41 -4.10
CA PHE A 77 26.66 -0.34 -4.97
C PHE A 77 25.43 0.21 -4.23
N GLN A 78 25.15 -0.27 -3.02
CA GLN A 78 24.02 0.21 -2.23
C GLN A 78 24.15 1.69 -1.89
N ASP A 79 25.34 2.12 -1.48
CA ASP A 79 25.62 3.52 -1.13
C ASP A 79 25.43 4.43 -2.34
N LEU A 80 26.05 4.08 -3.47
CA LEU A 80 25.93 4.83 -4.72
C LEU A 80 24.50 4.84 -5.25
N TRP A 81 23.82 3.70 -5.24
CA TRP A 81 22.42 3.60 -5.68
C TRP A 81 21.51 4.47 -4.81
N THR A 82 21.67 4.42 -3.49
CA THR A 82 20.88 5.21 -2.54
C THR A 82 21.10 6.71 -2.77
N GLN A 83 22.35 7.13 -3.01
CA GLN A 83 22.65 8.53 -3.32
C GLN A 83 21.99 8.98 -4.63
N ARG A 84 22.04 8.15 -5.68
CA ARG A 84 21.42 8.46 -6.97
C ARG A 84 19.91 8.50 -6.87
N GLU A 85 19.30 7.52 -6.23
CA GLU A 85 17.86 7.48 -5.97
C GLU A 85 17.41 8.71 -5.19
N HIS A 86 18.13 9.09 -4.12
CA HIS A 86 17.83 10.30 -3.36
C HIS A 86 17.86 11.56 -4.24
N THR A 87 18.84 11.66 -5.14
CA THR A 87 18.96 12.79 -6.07
C THR A 87 17.78 12.83 -7.03
N ILE A 88 17.40 11.70 -7.64
CA ILE A 88 16.24 11.59 -8.53
C ILE A 88 14.96 12.00 -7.80
N GLN A 89 14.72 11.45 -6.61
CA GLN A 89 13.56 11.78 -5.79
C GLN A 89 13.56 13.24 -5.32
N SER A 90 14.72 13.86 -5.11
CA SER A 90 14.82 15.28 -4.79
C SER A 90 14.38 16.14 -5.97
N ILE A 91 14.88 15.85 -7.17
CA ILE A 91 14.52 16.59 -8.39
C ILE A 91 13.02 16.46 -8.67
N LEU A 92 12.47 15.23 -8.62
CA LEU A 92 11.04 15.02 -8.80
C LEU A 92 10.20 15.78 -7.77
N ARG A 93 10.66 15.85 -6.51
CA ARG A 93 9.98 16.63 -5.46
C ARG A 93 10.02 18.12 -5.71
N GLU A 94 11.14 18.64 -6.19
CA GLU A 94 11.29 20.05 -6.52
C GLU A 94 10.35 20.46 -7.66
N VAL A 95 10.31 19.65 -8.73
CA VAL A 95 9.41 19.88 -9.88
C VAL A 95 7.95 19.88 -9.46
N ASP A 96 7.53 18.92 -8.62
CA ASP A 96 6.14 18.84 -8.16
C ASP A 96 5.78 19.89 -7.10
N SER A 97 6.77 20.57 -6.50
CA SER A 97 6.56 21.43 -5.33
C SER A 97 5.70 22.65 -5.62
N GLU A 98 5.82 23.23 -6.82
CA GLU A 98 5.01 24.37 -7.23
C GLU A 98 3.54 23.97 -7.39
N VAL A 99 3.29 22.83 -8.02
CA VAL A 99 1.93 22.28 -8.20
C VAL A 99 1.30 21.97 -6.84
N LEU A 100 2.04 21.33 -5.94
CA LEU A 100 1.56 21.03 -4.58
C LEU A 100 1.18 22.31 -3.81
N LYS A 101 2.03 23.33 -3.83
CA LYS A 101 1.74 24.62 -3.20
C LYS A 101 0.49 25.28 -3.77
N ASN A 102 0.32 25.26 -5.09
CA ASN A 102 -0.86 25.82 -5.74
C ASN A 102 -2.14 25.07 -5.33
N ILE A 103 -2.09 23.74 -5.24
CA ILE A 103 -3.22 22.92 -4.78
C ILE A 103 -3.51 23.18 -3.29
N ALA A 104 -2.47 23.25 -2.45
CA ALA A 104 -2.61 23.53 -1.02
C ALA A 104 -3.23 24.92 -0.79
N ALA A 105 -2.74 25.95 -1.50
CA ALA A 105 -3.31 27.30 -1.45
C ALA A 105 -4.78 27.31 -1.90
N PHE A 106 -5.12 26.63 -2.99
CA PHE A 106 -6.51 26.48 -3.43
C PHE A 106 -7.38 25.81 -2.36
N ILE A 107 -6.90 24.75 -1.72
CA ILE A 107 -7.61 24.06 -0.64
C ILE A 107 -7.79 24.99 0.57
N GLU A 108 -6.82 25.85 0.90
CA GLU A 108 -6.92 26.78 2.02
C GLU A 108 -7.88 27.95 1.75
N GLU A 109 -7.82 28.54 0.56
CA GLU A 109 -8.62 29.69 0.14
C GLU A 109 -10.07 29.31 -0.21
N SER A 110 -10.29 28.08 -0.70
CA SER A 110 -11.62 27.63 -1.11
C SER A 110 -12.59 27.50 0.06
N SER A 111 -13.77 28.10 -0.08
CA SER A 111 -14.88 27.96 0.85
C SER A 111 -16.21 27.89 0.10
N THR A 112 -17.24 27.38 0.76
CA THR A 112 -18.60 27.40 0.21
C THR A 112 -19.07 28.84 -0.04
N VAL A 113 -18.59 29.82 0.74
CA VAL A 113 -18.91 31.25 0.55
C VAL A 113 -18.27 31.78 -0.73
N THR A 114 -16.98 31.48 -0.97
CA THR A 114 -16.28 31.91 -2.19
C THR A 114 -16.81 31.24 -3.46
N CYS A 115 -17.50 30.10 -3.32
CA CYS A 115 -18.03 29.31 -4.43
C CYS A 115 -19.57 29.38 -4.55
N ASN A 116 -20.23 30.42 -4.00
CA ASN A 116 -21.68 30.61 -4.09
C ASN A 116 -22.51 29.39 -3.62
N GLY A 117 -22.08 28.77 -2.52
CA GLY A 117 -22.72 27.58 -1.95
C GLY A 117 -22.40 26.26 -2.67
N ARG A 118 -21.59 26.28 -3.73
CA ARG A 118 -21.18 25.06 -4.45
C ARG A 118 -19.96 24.42 -3.81
N ILE A 119 -19.81 23.12 -4.04
CA ILE A 119 -18.60 22.37 -3.70
C ILE A 119 -17.43 22.94 -4.52
N PRO A 120 -16.36 23.46 -3.88
CA PRO A 120 -15.15 23.86 -4.60
C PRO A 120 -14.50 22.64 -5.25
N THR A 121 -14.29 22.71 -6.57
CA THR A 121 -13.74 21.60 -7.36
C THR A 121 -12.56 22.10 -8.18
N GLY A 122 -11.44 21.38 -8.09
CA GLY A 122 -10.27 21.59 -8.94
C GLY A 122 -10.07 20.40 -9.86
N MET A 123 -9.73 20.66 -11.12
CA MET A 123 -9.36 19.62 -12.08
C MET A 123 -7.84 19.65 -12.27
N ILE A 124 -7.17 18.52 -12.02
CA ILE A 124 -5.74 18.38 -12.20
C ILE A 124 -5.51 17.62 -13.51
N SER A 125 -4.94 18.29 -14.50
CA SER A 125 -4.54 17.63 -15.75
C SER A 125 -3.19 16.96 -15.52
N VAL A 126 -3.21 15.63 -15.35
CA VAL A 126 -2.00 14.82 -15.26
C VAL A 126 -1.68 14.25 -16.63
N GLY A 127 -0.40 14.15 -16.97
CA GLY A 127 0.05 13.47 -18.19
C GLY A 127 -0.27 11.98 -18.19
N SER A 128 0.15 11.27 -19.23
CA SER A 128 -0.12 9.83 -19.42
C SER A 128 0.45 8.88 -18.35
N ASN A 129 1.25 9.39 -17.41
CA ASN A 129 1.86 8.60 -16.34
C ASN A 129 1.02 8.64 -15.05
N ILE A 130 -0.10 7.90 -15.03
CA ILE A 130 -1.02 7.76 -13.88
C ILE A 130 -0.30 7.19 -12.63
N SER A 131 0.83 6.48 -12.81
CA SER A 131 1.62 5.95 -11.70
C SER A 131 2.25 7.06 -10.85
N SER A 132 2.50 8.23 -11.43
CA SER A 132 3.07 9.40 -10.73
C SER A 132 2.06 10.15 -9.85
N THR A 133 0.77 10.10 -10.18
CA THR A 133 -0.32 10.78 -9.46
C THR A 133 -0.43 10.32 -8.00
N GLY A 134 -0.20 9.03 -7.74
CA GLY A 134 -0.25 8.48 -6.38
C GLY A 134 0.80 9.11 -5.46
N GLY A 135 2.01 9.31 -5.96
CA GLY A 135 3.08 9.96 -5.21
C GLY A 135 2.83 11.45 -4.94
N LEU A 136 2.14 12.13 -5.85
CA LEU A 136 1.71 13.54 -5.68
C LEU A 136 0.64 13.65 -4.60
N LEU A 137 -0.41 12.84 -4.67
CA LEU A 137 -1.51 12.85 -3.70
C LEU A 137 -1.05 12.47 -2.29
N GLU A 138 -0.12 11.52 -2.16
CA GLU A 138 0.45 11.15 -0.86
C GLU A 138 1.29 12.29 -0.26
N ARG A 139 1.98 13.08 -1.09
CA ARG A 139 2.71 14.27 -0.62
C ARG A 139 1.73 15.37 -0.19
N LEU A 140 0.71 15.63 -1.00
CA LEU A 140 -0.36 16.58 -0.65
C LEU A 140 -1.03 16.19 0.67
N ARG A 141 -1.31 14.90 0.87
CA ARG A 141 -1.86 14.38 2.13
C ARG A 141 -0.99 14.76 3.32
N LYS A 142 0.32 14.52 3.24
CA LYS A 142 1.27 14.83 4.33
C LYS A 142 1.34 16.33 4.62
N GLU A 143 1.30 17.15 3.58
CA GLU A 143 1.29 18.60 3.70
C GLU A 143 0.02 19.11 4.41
N LEU A 144 -1.15 18.61 4.00
CA LEU A 144 -2.44 18.97 4.62
C LEU A 144 -2.58 18.44 6.06
N GLN A 145 -2.04 17.25 6.34
CA GLN A 145 -1.97 16.72 7.70
C GLN A 145 -1.07 17.57 8.60
N SER A 146 0.03 18.10 8.05
CA SER A 146 0.94 18.98 8.80
C SER A 146 0.32 20.35 9.10
N SER A 147 -0.54 20.87 8.21
CA SER A 147 -1.27 22.12 8.46
C SER A 147 -2.48 21.95 9.39
N GLY A 148 -2.97 20.71 9.58
CA GLY A 148 -4.05 20.36 10.51
C GLY A 148 -5.44 20.86 10.11
N ASN A 149 -5.57 21.52 8.96
CA ASN A 149 -6.82 22.17 8.55
C ASN A 149 -7.69 21.29 7.63
N ALA A 150 -7.11 20.31 6.95
CA ALA A 150 -7.80 19.49 5.96
C ALA A 150 -7.39 18.02 6.00
N CYS A 151 -8.33 17.14 5.66
CA CYS A 151 -8.09 15.72 5.48
C CYS A 151 -8.27 15.34 4.01
N LEU A 152 -7.24 14.75 3.40
CA LEU A 152 -7.30 14.21 2.04
C LEU A 152 -7.71 12.73 2.05
N VAL A 153 -8.71 12.40 1.23
CA VAL A 153 -9.16 11.04 0.97
C VAL A 153 -9.01 10.76 -0.53
N THR A 154 -8.25 9.73 -0.88
CA THR A 154 -8.08 9.30 -2.27
C THR A 154 -9.05 8.16 -2.58
N LEU A 155 -9.77 8.27 -3.68
CA LEU A 155 -10.64 7.23 -4.21
C LEU A 155 -10.08 6.69 -5.53
N ASP A 156 -10.00 5.38 -5.61
CA ASP A 156 -9.72 4.63 -6.83
C ASP A 156 -11.04 4.08 -7.39
N SER A 157 -11.19 4.06 -8.72
CA SER A 157 -12.42 3.59 -9.38
C SER A 157 -12.84 2.17 -8.99
N GLY A 158 -11.85 1.30 -8.71
CA GLY A 158 -12.08 -0.08 -8.28
C GLY A 158 -12.79 -0.21 -6.93
N ASP A 159 -12.65 0.78 -6.04
CA ASP A 159 -13.25 0.76 -4.71
C ASP A 159 -14.66 1.38 -4.68
N THR A 160 -15.12 1.94 -5.80
CA THR A 160 -16.36 2.71 -5.91
C THR A 160 -17.34 2.12 -6.92
N SER A 161 -17.55 0.80 -6.88
CA SER A 161 -18.50 0.11 -7.78
C SER A 161 -19.97 0.53 -7.58
N ASN A 162 -20.30 1.16 -6.45
CA ASN A 162 -21.60 1.75 -6.18
C ASN A 162 -21.46 2.83 -5.09
N ILE A 163 -22.47 3.67 -4.95
CA ILE A 163 -22.50 4.78 -3.97
C ILE A 163 -22.27 4.30 -2.53
N LYS A 164 -22.82 3.14 -2.14
CA LYS A 164 -22.65 2.58 -0.80
C LYS A 164 -21.20 2.21 -0.53
N ASN A 165 -20.50 1.64 -1.50
CA ASN A 165 -19.09 1.30 -1.38
C ASN A 165 -18.23 2.57 -1.37
N ALA A 166 -18.54 3.55 -2.23
CA ALA A 166 -17.86 4.84 -2.23
C ALA A 166 -17.95 5.52 -0.85
N LEU A 167 -19.14 5.63 -0.27
CA LEU A 167 -19.34 6.22 1.06
C LEU A 167 -18.58 5.46 2.16
N LYS A 168 -18.66 4.13 2.18
CA LYS A 168 -17.89 3.32 3.13
C LYS A 168 -16.40 3.58 3.02
N THR A 169 -15.88 3.64 1.79
CA THR A 169 -14.47 3.88 1.53
C THR A 169 -14.08 5.28 1.96
N ILE A 170 -14.87 6.31 1.64
CA ILE A 170 -14.65 7.70 2.07
C ILE A 170 -14.58 7.79 3.60
N ILE A 171 -15.61 7.28 4.30
CA ILE A 171 -15.72 7.36 5.75
C ILE A 171 -14.56 6.61 6.42
N LYS A 172 -14.27 5.38 5.94
CA LYS A 172 -13.16 4.58 6.45
C LYS A 172 -11.83 5.32 6.30
N LEU A 173 -11.54 5.84 5.10
CA LEU A 173 -10.28 6.53 4.81
C LEU A 173 -10.16 7.87 5.54
N ALA A 174 -11.26 8.61 5.70
CA ALA A 174 -11.27 9.86 6.46
C ALA A 174 -10.93 9.61 7.93
N ILE A 175 -11.61 8.64 8.56
CA ILE A 175 -11.41 8.32 9.99
C ILE A 175 -9.99 7.78 10.23
N THR A 176 -9.51 6.85 9.38
CA THR A 176 -8.15 6.31 9.51
C THR A 176 -7.08 7.36 9.26
N SER A 177 -7.37 8.41 8.49
CA SER A 177 -6.43 9.50 8.23
C SER A 177 -6.31 10.48 9.39
N MET A 178 -7.38 10.64 10.19
CA MET A 178 -7.41 11.58 11.33
C MET A 178 -7.02 10.93 12.66
N GLU A 179 -7.40 9.68 12.88
CA GLU A 179 -7.18 8.97 14.15
C GLU A 179 -6.37 7.69 13.89
N ASP A 180 -7.05 6.55 13.72
CA ASP A 180 -6.48 5.26 13.33
C ASP A 180 -7.62 4.28 12.92
N ILE A 181 -7.26 3.09 12.47
CA ILE A 181 -8.19 2.01 12.11
C ILE A 181 -8.97 1.47 13.29
N ASP A 182 -8.41 1.49 14.50
CA ASP A 182 -9.10 1.01 15.70
C ASP A 182 -10.27 1.95 16.06
N SER A 183 -10.07 3.27 15.96
CA SER A 183 -11.16 4.26 16.10
C SER A 183 -12.32 4.03 15.13
N TYR A 184 -12.02 3.65 13.88
CA TYR A 184 -13.06 3.31 12.90
C TYR A 184 -13.86 2.08 13.34
N ARG A 185 -13.18 1.05 13.87
CA ARG A 185 -13.85 -0.17 14.38
C ARG A 185 -14.69 0.12 15.60
N ASP A 186 -14.21 0.96 16.51
CA ASP A 186 -14.93 1.39 17.70
C ASP A 186 -16.16 2.22 17.33
N SER A 187 -16.05 3.10 16.34
CA SER A 187 -17.17 3.89 15.82
C SER A 187 -18.31 3.02 15.26
N LEU A 188 -17.98 1.85 14.70
CA LEU A 188 -18.96 0.88 14.18
C LEU A 188 -19.54 -0.06 15.26
N THR A 189 -18.85 -0.20 16.39
CA THR A 189 -19.18 -1.19 17.44
C THR A 189 -19.62 -0.56 18.75
N SER A 190 -19.61 0.78 18.84
CA SER A 190 -19.99 1.54 20.03
C SER A 190 -21.34 1.06 20.59
N LYS A 191 -21.29 0.59 21.84
CA LYS A 191 -22.42 -0.03 22.57
C LYS A 191 -23.36 1.00 23.19
N THR A 192 -23.08 2.29 23.07
CA THR A 192 -23.73 3.35 23.86
C THR A 192 -24.69 4.22 23.03
N GLY A 193 -25.12 3.76 21.85
CA GLY A 193 -26.06 4.51 21.00
C GLY A 193 -26.67 3.69 19.86
N LEU A 194 -27.43 4.38 18.99
CA LEU A 194 -27.94 3.82 17.74
C LEU A 194 -26.75 3.35 16.89
N LYS A 195 -26.79 2.09 16.45
CA LYS A 195 -25.77 1.50 15.59
C LYS A 195 -25.81 2.19 14.22
N LEU A 196 -24.90 3.12 14.00
CA LEU A 196 -24.74 3.79 12.71
C LEU A 196 -24.26 2.79 11.66
N LEU A 197 -24.75 2.97 10.44
CA LEU A 197 -24.34 2.15 9.31
C LEU A 197 -22.96 2.61 8.83
N PRO A 198 -22.10 1.71 8.32
CA PRO A 198 -20.74 2.05 7.88
C PRO A 198 -20.66 3.02 6.68
N TYR A 199 -21.79 3.41 6.11
CA TYR A 199 -21.93 4.38 5.02
C TYR A 199 -22.68 5.64 5.46
N ASP A 200 -22.96 5.78 6.76
CA ASP A 200 -23.64 6.93 7.32
C ASP A 200 -22.66 8.09 7.51
N LEU A 201 -22.95 9.24 6.89
CA LEU A 201 -22.09 10.42 6.95
C LEU A 201 -22.00 11.00 8.36
N ASP A 202 -22.95 10.68 9.25
CA ASP A 202 -22.90 11.09 10.66
C ASP A 202 -21.65 10.57 11.39
N LEU A 203 -21.13 9.41 10.99
CA LEU A 203 -19.85 8.87 11.50
C LEU A 203 -18.69 9.80 11.17
N MET A 204 -18.61 10.25 9.92
CA MET A 204 -17.57 11.15 9.46
C MET A 204 -17.73 12.53 10.11
N LEU A 205 -18.96 13.05 10.21
CA LEU A 205 -19.23 14.34 10.84
C LEU A 205 -18.80 14.36 12.32
N ALA A 206 -19.08 13.30 13.07
CA ALA A 206 -18.65 13.19 14.47
C ALA A 206 -17.12 13.17 14.60
N CYS A 207 -16.42 12.47 13.70
CA CYS A 207 -14.95 12.42 13.67
C CYS A 207 -14.34 13.76 13.27
N VAL A 208 -14.87 14.42 12.23
CA VAL A 208 -14.42 15.74 11.77
C VAL A 208 -14.54 16.79 12.89
N ARG A 209 -15.69 16.80 13.60
CA ARG A 209 -15.92 17.71 14.73
C ARG A 209 -14.97 17.45 15.90
N ARG A 210 -14.66 16.19 16.20
CA ARG A 210 -13.74 15.80 17.28
C ARG A 210 -12.31 16.22 17.01
N ASN A 211 -11.85 16.05 15.76
CA ASN A 211 -10.47 16.34 15.36
C ASN A 211 -10.26 17.79 14.91
N GLY A 212 -11.32 18.61 14.89
CA GLY A 212 -11.22 20.03 14.49
C GLY A 212 -10.87 20.24 13.01
N VAL A 213 -11.05 19.23 12.17
CA VAL A 213 -10.78 19.32 10.73
C VAL A 213 -11.82 20.23 10.08
N LYS A 214 -11.37 21.18 9.26
CA LYS A 214 -12.28 22.15 8.61
C LYS A 214 -12.76 21.67 7.25
N LYS A 215 -11.94 20.88 6.54
CA LYS A 215 -12.21 20.47 5.15
C LYS A 215 -11.89 18.98 4.97
N VAL A 216 -12.79 18.26 4.31
CA VAL A 216 -12.52 16.91 3.80
C VAL A 216 -12.40 17.03 2.29
N VAL A 217 -11.21 16.75 1.77
CA VAL A 217 -10.89 16.83 0.34
C VAL A 217 -10.95 15.43 -0.23
N ILE A 218 -11.73 15.25 -1.30
CA ILE A 218 -11.87 13.97 -2.00
C ILE A 218 -11.12 14.07 -3.32
N ALA A 219 -10.08 13.25 -3.47
CA ALA A 219 -9.29 13.13 -4.70
C ALA A 219 -9.69 11.88 -5.47
N PHE A 220 -10.24 12.05 -6.67
CA PHE A 220 -10.49 10.97 -7.62
C PHE A 220 -9.22 10.73 -8.44
N ARG A 221 -8.54 9.61 -8.22
CA ARG A 221 -7.22 9.37 -8.81
C ARG A 221 -7.27 9.12 -10.32
N ASP A 222 -8.25 8.33 -10.74
CA ASP A 222 -8.48 7.86 -12.10
C ASP A 222 -9.91 8.22 -12.52
N SER A 223 -10.23 9.52 -12.50
CA SER A 223 -11.59 10.05 -12.72
C SER A 223 -12.27 9.52 -14.01
N GLU A 224 -11.49 9.22 -15.04
CA GLU A 224 -11.94 8.65 -16.31
C GLU A 224 -12.43 7.20 -16.23
N ALA A 225 -12.02 6.46 -15.19
CA ALA A 225 -12.40 5.08 -14.95
C ALA A 225 -13.63 4.94 -14.02
N PHE A 226 -14.13 6.05 -13.45
CA PHE A 226 -15.31 6.02 -12.59
C PHE A 226 -16.60 5.84 -13.40
N ASP A 227 -17.54 5.10 -12.82
CA ASP A 227 -18.91 5.06 -13.33
C ASP A 227 -19.55 6.45 -13.17
N SER A 228 -19.97 7.02 -14.31
CA SER A 228 -20.55 8.37 -14.35
C SER A 228 -21.80 8.55 -13.49
N SER A 229 -22.61 7.49 -13.32
CA SER A 229 -23.80 7.53 -12.48
C SER A 229 -23.43 7.60 -11.00
N VAL A 230 -22.46 6.78 -10.58
CA VAL A 230 -21.95 6.78 -9.19
C VAL A 230 -21.31 8.12 -8.84
N LEU A 231 -20.52 8.70 -9.75
CA LEU A 231 -19.90 10.01 -9.53
C LEU A 231 -20.95 11.12 -9.43
N SER A 232 -21.95 11.13 -10.30
CA SER A 232 -23.05 12.10 -10.27
C SER A 232 -23.87 11.99 -8.99
N ASP A 233 -24.23 10.77 -8.58
CA ASP A 233 -24.97 10.51 -7.34
C ASP A 233 -24.16 10.95 -6.12
N LEU A 234 -22.85 10.68 -6.10
CA LEU A 234 -21.96 11.08 -5.01
C LEU A 234 -21.84 12.61 -4.91
N ILE A 235 -21.66 13.31 -6.04
CA ILE A 235 -21.60 14.77 -6.05
C ILE A 235 -22.93 15.37 -5.57
N THR A 236 -24.06 14.80 -6.00
CA THR A 236 -25.39 15.26 -5.60
C THR A 236 -25.64 15.05 -4.11
N LEU A 237 -25.19 13.92 -3.56
CA LEU A 237 -25.33 13.60 -2.13
C LEU A 237 -24.47 14.50 -1.23
N LEU A 238 -23.31 14.95 -1.72
CA LEU A 238 -22.36 15.78 -0.97
C LEU A 238 -22.59 17.29 -1.11
N SER A 239 -23.50 17.71 -2.00
CA SER A 239 -23.84 19.11 -2.25
C SER A 239 -24.95 19.60 -1.34
#